data_AF-A0A967JWP8-F1
#
_entry.id   AF-A0A967JWP8-F1
#
_cell.length_a   1.000
_cell.length_b   1.000
_cell.length_c   1.000
_cell.angle_alpha   90.00
_cell.angle_beta   90.00
_cell.angle_gamma   90.00
#
_symmetry.space_group_name_H-M   'P 1'
#
loop_
_entity.id
_entity.type
_entity.pdbx_description
1 polymer ?
#
loop_
_entity_poly.entity_id
_entity_poly.type
_entity_poly.pdbx_seq_one_letter_code
_entity_poly.pdbx_strand_id
1 'polypeptide(L)'
;MKVQLLVSEWCPSCHQAEAVWREVEREREIDFAVVDMGQPEGRELVSRLRLKTVPSVVIDGELKGVGVQTRQEALEMVAGAPAREAGVGAHHVGISMERTGRIQVLSSLSYLVLAGGGFFGPGGLLGVGEARVPVLHLYTLGFVTFMIYAVGEHMLPRFTGRPIRGGGWAWTQIALAHLGLLAFAGGLWLGLEALALAGAVAAWCALALFTARLWPVLQPGVTAPAGAAGEEGPPLAGR
;
A
#
# COMPACT_ATOMS: atom_id res chain seq x y z
N MET A 1 -18.05 14.46 -4.58
CA MET A 1 -18.61 13.99 -3.30
C MET A 1 -17.52 13.25 -2.57
N LYS A 2 -17.14 13.69 -1.37
CA LYS A 2 -16.06 13.09 -0.58
C LYS A 2 -16.66 12.09 0.40
N VAL A 3 -16.24 10.83 0.31
CA VAL A 3 -16.69 9.73 1.18
C VAL A 3 -15.49 9.25 1.99
N GLN A 4 -15.56 9.38 3.32
CA GLN A 4 -14.52 8.95 4.24
C GLN A 4 -15.04 7.79 5.07
N LEU A 5 -14.47 6.60 4.91
CA LEU A 5 -14.73 5.46 5.77
C LEU A 5 -13.73 5.49 6.93
N LEU A 6 -14.21 5.83 8.11
CA LEU A 6 -13.44 5.81 9.34
C LEU A 6 -13.34 4.37 9.86
N VAL A 7 -12.12 3.91 10.08
CA VAL A 7 -11.80 2.52 10.47
C VAL A 7 -10.77 2.47 11.59
N SER A 8 -10.49 1.28 12.09
CA SER A 8 -9.31 0.99 12.91
C SER A 8 -8.61 -0.27 12.44
N GLU A 9 -7.30 -0.36 12.64
CA GLU A 9 -6.50 -1.56 12.32
C GLU A 9 -7.02 -2.85 13.00
N TRP A 10 -7.64 -2.72 14.17
CA TRP A 10 -8.08 -3.85 15.00
C TRP A 10 -9.58 -4.16 14.85
N CYS A 11 -10.20 -3.70 13.77
CA CYS A 11 -11.63 -3.84 13.53
C CYS A 11 -11.92 -4.90 12.44
N PRO A 12 -12.39 -6.11 12.80
CA PRO A 12 -12.65 -7.19 11.84
C PRO A 12 -13.70 -6.81 10.78
N SER A 13 -14.74 -6.09 11.18
CA SER A 13 -15.82 -5.65 10.31
C SER A 13 -15.43 -4.50 9.38
N CYS A 14 -14.33 -3.80 9.65
CA CYS A 14 -13.88 -2.68 8.84
C CYS A 14 -13.35 -3.13 7.47
N HIS A 15 -12.81 -4.35 7.37
CA HIS A 15 -12.46 -4.95 6.07
C HIS A 15 -13.69 -5.19 5.18
N GLN A 16 -14.81 -5.60 5.78
CA GLN A 16 -16.05 -5.83 5.05
C GLN A 16 -16.66 -4.50 4.59
N ALA A 17 -16.69 -3.49 5.45
CA ALA A 17 -17.13 -2.15 5.08
C ALA A 17 -16.28 -1.55 3.95
N GLU A 18 -14.95 -1.70 4.02
CA GLU A 18 -14.05 -1.23 2.97
C GLU A 18 -14.34 -1.91 1.62
N ALA A 19 -14.58 -3.23 1.62
CA ALA A 19 -14.91 -3.97 0.40
C ALA A 19 -16.18 -3.43 -0.27
N VAL A 20 -17.24 -3.17 0.50
CA VAL A 20 -18.50 -2.61 -0.01
C VAL A 20 -18.27 -1.23 -0.63
N TRP A 21 -17.56 -0.34 0.08
CA TRP A 21 -17.33 1.01 -0.43
C TRP A 21 -16.41 1.07 -1.65
N ARG A 22 -15.44 0.14 -1.76
CA ARG A 22 -14.64 -0.02 -2.99
C ARG A 22 -15.48 -0.46 -4.19
N GLU A 23 -16.51 -1.27 -3.99
CA GLU A 23 -17.44 -1.63 -5.07
C GLU A 23 -18.23 -0.41 -5.53
N VAL A 24 -18.75 0.39 -4.59
CA VAL A 24 -19.46 1.64 -4.89
C VAL A 24 -18.56 2.65 -5.62
N GLU A 25 -17.30 2.77 -5.19
CA GLU A 25 -16.31 3.64 -5.81
C GLU A 25 -16.05 3.29 -7.29
N ARG A 26 -16.17 2.01 -7.66
CA ARG A 26 -16.03 1.59 -9.06
C ARG A 26 -17.21 2.00 -9.93
N GLU A 27 -18.38 2.24 -9.34
CA GLU A 27 -19.63 2.50 -10.05
C GLU A 27 -20.05 3.97 -10.02
N ARG A 28 -19.58 4.73 -9.03
CA ARG A 28 -19.91 6.13 -8.82
C ARG A 28 -18.66 6.96 -8.71
N GLU A 29 -18.71 8.17 -9.26
CA GLU A 29 -17.62 9.14 -9.16
C GLU A 29 -17.62 9.78 -7.76
N ILE A 30 -17.04 9.05 -6.81
CA ILE A 30 -16.85 9.47 -5.43
C ILE A 30 -15.36 9.56 -5.10
N ASP A 31 -15.00 10.55 -4.29
CA ASP A 31 -13.66 10.70 -3.72
C ASP A 31 -13.62 9.89 -2.41
N PHE A 32 -13.30 8.60 -2.53
CA PHE A 32 -13.36 7.64 -1.44
C PHE A 32 -12.03 7.49 -0.71
N ALA A 33 -12.00 7.85 0.57
CA ALA A 33 -10.83 7.70 1.43
C ALA A 33 -11.12 6.76 2.61
N VAL A 34 -10.19 5.87 2.91
CA VAL A 34 -10.21 5.09 4.16
C VAL A 34 -9.32 5.81 5.16
N VAL A 35 -9.89 6.22 6.29
CA VAL A 35 -9.19 7.02 7.31
C VAL A 35 -9.09 6.20 8.58
N ASP A 36 -7.87 5.88 9.01
CA ASP A 36 -7.67 5.23 10.31
C ASP A 36 -7.83 6.24 11.44
N MET A 37 -8.62 5.88 12.46
CA MET A 37 -8.93 6.74 13.60
C MET A 37 -7.70 7.12 14.44
N GLY A 38 -6.61 6.36 14.35
CA GLY A 38 -5.32 6.64 14.98
C GLY A 38 -4.51 7.72 14.27
N GLN A 39 -4.80 8.03 13.00
CA GLN A 39 -4.10 9.07 12.24
C GLN A 39 -4.62 10.49 12.58
N PRO A 40 -3.82 11.55 12.36
CA PRO A 40 -4.23 12.92 12.65
C PRO A 40 -5.57 13.33 12.02
N GLU A 41 -5.79 12.99 10.74
CA GLU A 41 -7.05 13.26 10.03
C GLU A 41 -8.24 12.51 10.65
N GLY A 42 -8.04 11.25 11.02
CA GLY A 42 -9.05 10.44 11.71
C GLY A 42 -9.38 10.95 13.11
N ARG A 43 -8.36 11.40 13.87
CA ARG A 43 -8.56 12.00 15.20
C ARG A 43 -9.33 13.30 15.14
N GLU A 44 -9.10 14.12 14.12
CA GLU A 44 -9.89 15.34 13.88
C GLU A 44 -11.36 14.98 13.64
N LEU A 45 -11.63 14.03 12.74
CA LEU A 45 -12.98 13.55 12.46
C LEU A 45 -13.68 12.97 13.70
N VAL A 46 -12.97 12.15 14.47
CA VAL A 46 -13.46 11.56 15.73
C VAL A 46 -13.83 12.65 16.73
N SER A 47 -12.97 13.65 16.91
CA SER A 47 -13.22 14.76 17.83
C SER A 47 -14.40 15.63 17.38
N ARG A 48 -14.39 16.04 16.12
CA ARG A 48 -15.39 16.94 15.53
C ARG A 48 -16.79 16.31 15.50
N LEU A 49 -16.88 15.05 15.08
CA LEU A 49 -18.14 14.32 14.92
C LEU A 49 -18.51 13.46 16.14
N ARG A 50 -17.70 13.50 17.21
CA ARG A 50 -17.87 12.73 18.45
C ARG A 50 -18.07 11.22 18.21
N LEU A 51 -17.31 10.67 17.28
CA LEU A 51 -17.43 9.28 16.86
C LEU A 51 -16.87 8.35 17.94
N LYS A 52 -17.64 7.33 18.31
CA LYS A 52 -17.25 6.33 19.34
C LYS A 52 -17.08 4.92 18.77
N THR A 53 -17.47 4.72 17.52
CA THR A 53 -17.60 3.40 16.90
C THR A 53 -17.02 3.41 15.50
N VAL A 54 -16.41 2.29 15.12
CA VAL A 54 -15.93 2.00 13.77
C VAL A 54 -16.48 0.63 13.33
N PRO A 55 -16.70 0.40 12.03
CA PRO A 55 -16.55 1.35 10.93
C PRO A 55 -17.65 2.43 10.95
N SER A 56 -17.33 3.64 10.49
CA SER A 56 -18.28 4.75 10.34
C SER A 56 -18.05 5.49 9.03
N VAL A 57 -19.12 5.90 8.34
CA VAL A 57 -19.06 6.59 7.05
C VAL A 57 -19.38 8.06 7.23
N VAL A 58 -18.47 8.90 6.78
CA VAL A 58 -18.62 10.35 6.73
C VAL A 58 -18.70 10.77 5.27
N ILE A 59 -19.76 11.47 4.87
CA ILE A 59 -19.92 12.00 3.50
C ILE A 59 -19.98 13.52 3.59
N ASP A 60 -19.12 14.18 2.83
CA ASP A 60 -18.98 15.65 2.78
C ASP A 60 -18.88 16.28 4.19
N GLY A 61 -18.20 15.58 5.10
CA GLY A 61 -17.95 16.02 6.48
C GLY A 61 -19.02 15.67 7.50
N GLU A 62 -20.14 15.05 7.09
CA GLU A 62 -21.22 14.63 7.98
C GLU A 62 -21.27 13.11 8.17
N LEU A 63 -21.54 12.65 9.39
CA LEU A 63 -21.77 11.23 9.65
C LEU A 63 -23.06 10.75 8.97
N LYS A 64 -22.95 9.82 8.01
CA LYS A 64 -24.09 9.24 7.29
C LYS A 64 -24.41 7.80 7.69
N GLY A 65 -23.45 7.06 8.21
CA GLY A 65 -23.66 5.65 8.58
C GLY A 65 -22.68 5.15 9.64
N VAL A 66 -23.12 4.18 10.43
CA VAL A 66 -22.31 3.46 11.41
C VAL A 66 -22.48 1.97 11.17
N GLY A 67 -21.40 1.20 11.29
CA GLY A 67 -21.38 -0.23 11.00
C GLY A 67 -21.05 -0.54 9.54
N VAL A 68 -21.29 -1.79 9.13
CA VAL A 68 -21.08 -2.24 7.76
C VAL A 68 -22.37 -2.00 6.96
N GLN A 69 -22.28 -1.21 5.89
CA GLN A 69 -23.41 -0.96 4.99
C GLN A 69 -23.54 -2.11 4.00
N THR A 70 -24.74 -2.37 3.54
CA THR A 70 -24.94 -3.16 2.33
C THR A 70 -24.59 -2.33 1.08
N ARG A 71 -24.31 -3.00 -0.04
CA ARG A 71 -24.05 -2.32 -1.31
C ARG A 71 -25.20 -1.39 -1.73
N GLN A 72 -26.45 -1.80 -1.48
CA GLN A 72 -27.62 -0.99 -1.82
C GLN A 72 -27.70 0.27 -0.96
N GLU A 73 -27.56 0.14 0.36
CA GLU A 73 -27.54 1.29 1.29
C GLU A 73 -26.44 2.29 0.92
N ALA A 74 -25.24 1.78 0.62
CA ALA A 74 -24.12 2.62 0.24
C ALA A 74 -24.37 3.37 -1.09
N LEU A 75 -25.01 2.71 -2.08
CA LEU A 75 -25.42 3.36 -3.34
C LEU A 75 -26.50 4.42 -3.13
N GLU A 76 -27.45 4.19 -2.22
CA GLU A 76 -28.48 5.17 -1.85
C GLU A 76 -27.87 6.41 -1.19
N MET A 77 -26.87 6.21 -0.32
CA MET A 77 -26.14 7.32 0.33
C MET A 77 -25.38 8.21 -0.66
N VAL A 78 -24.98 7.68 -1.81
CA VAL A 78 -24.27 8.42 -2.87
C VAL A 78 -25.10 8.59 -4.14
N ALA A 79 -26.43 8.49 -4.06
CA ALA A 79 -27.31 8.56 -5.23
C ALA A 79 -27.15 9.87 -6.05
N GLY A 80 -26.68 10.94 -5.43
CA GLY A 80 -26.38 12.22 -6.08
C GLY A 80 -25.05 12.28 -6.82
N ALA A 81 -24.18 11.26 -6.71
CA ALA A 81 -22.91 11.20 -7.45
C ALA A 81 -23.13 10.64 -8.86
N PRO A 82 -22.49 11.21 -9.90
CA PRO A 82 -22.61 10.70 -11.26
C PRO A 82 -21.99 9.29 -11.39
N ALA A 83 -22.41 8.56 -12.41
CA ALA A 83 -21.82 7.26 -12.74
C ALA A 83 -20.36 7.45 -13.18
N ARG A 84 -19.46 6.59 -12.68
CA ARG A 84 -18.03 6.71 -13.01
C ARG A 84 -17.75 6.29 -14.45
N GLU A 85 -17.14 7.17 -15.23
CA GLU A 85 -16.58 6.78 -16.53
C GLU A 85 -15.35 5.89 -16.34
N ALA A 86 -15.28 4.78 -17.08
CA ALA A 86 -14.23 3.78 -16.92
C ALA A 86 -12.87 4.35 -17.35
N GLY A 87 -12.03 4.77 -16.38
CA GLY A 87 -10.64 5.11 -16.70
C GLY A 87 -9.85 5.94 -15.69
N VAL A 88 -10.48 6.59 -14.72
CA VAL A 88 -9.76 7.52 -13.81
C VAL A 88 -10.10 7.21 -12.35
N GLY A 89 -9.25 6.40 -11.70
CA GLY A 89 -9.35 6.14 -10.26
C GLY A 89 -7.99 5.98 -9.63
N ALA A 90 -7.60 6.96 -8.81
CA ALA A 90 -6.49 6.82 -7.89
C ALA A 90 -6.83 5.74 -6.86
N HIS A 91 -6.01 4.69 -6.79
CA HIS A 91 -6.20 3.62 -5.81
C HIS A 91 -5.92 4.14 -4.40
N HIS A 92 -6.97 4.25 -3.57
CA HIS A 92 -6.82 4.63 -2.16
C HIS A 92 -6.44 3.45 -1.25
N VAL A 93 -5.66 3.79 -0.22
CA VAL A 93 -4.98 2.91 0.73
C VAL A 93 -6.01 2.22 1.61
N GLY A 94 -6.09 0.90 1.50
CA GLY A 94 -6.93 0.07 2.36
C GLY A 94 -6.26 -0.35 3.67
N ILE A 95 -7.07 -0.88 4.59
CA ILE A 95 -6.58 -1.61 5.76
C ILE A 95 -5.91 -2.91 5.31
N SER A 96 -6.38 -3.47 4.18
CA SER A 96 -5.80 -4.69 3.60
C SER A 96 -4.62 -4.38 2.67
N MET A 97 -3.60 -5.24 2.67
CA MET A 97 -2.46 -5.11 1.75
C MET A 97 -2.92 -5.29 0.31
N GLU A 98 -2.45 -4.43 -0.59
CA GLU A 98 -2.68 -4.53 -2.04
C GLU A 98 -2.18 -5.88 -2.58
N ARG A 99 -2.78 -6.36 -3.67
CA ARG A 99 -2.41 -7.63 -4.32
C ARG A 99 -0.91 -7.71 -4.65
N THR A 100 -0.31 -6.62 -5.13
CA THR A 100 1.12 -6.51 -5.42
C THR A 100 1.97 -6.71 -4.18
N GLY A 101 1.60 -6.06 -3.06
CA GLY A 101 2.24 -6.25 -1.77
C GLY A 101 2.14 -7.69 -1.27
N ARG A 102 0.95 -8.32 -1.35
CA ARG A 102 0.73 -9.73 -0.98
C ARG A 102 1.62 -10.69 -1.76
N ILE A 103 1.71 -10.49 -3.08
CA ILE A 103 2.59 -11.30 -3.93
C ILE A 103 4.03 -11.14 -3.47
N GLN A 104 4.50 -9.93 -3.20
CA GLN A 104 5.89 -9.71 -2.77
C GLN A 104 6.22 -10.34 -1.42
N VAL A 105 5.28 -10.36 -0.45
CA VAL A 105 5.47 -11.10 0.81
C VAL A 105 5.53 -12.61 0.57
N LEU A 106 4.63 -13.15 -0.26
CA LEU A 106 4.65 -14.58 -0.57
C LEU A 106 5.93 -14.96 -1.33
N SER A 107 6.38 -14.10 -2.24
CA SER A 107 7.65 -14.26 -2.96
C SER A 107 8.84 -14.22 -2.01
N SER A 108 8.89 -13.29 -1.03
CA SER A 108 10.01 -13.21 -0.09
C SER A 108 10.13 -14.48 0.76
N LEU A 109 9.01 -15.01 1.25
CA LEU A 109 8.97 -16.29 1.99
C LEU A 109 9.39 -17.46 1.10
N SER A 110 8.92 -17.48 -0.15
CA SER A 110 9.28 -18.53 -1.12
C SER A 110 10.79 -18.53 -1.39
N TYR A 111 11.38 -17.34 -1.59
CA TYR A 111 12.82 -17.21 -1.79
C TYR A 111 13.65 -17.51 -0.55
N LEU A 112 13.12 -17.23 0.65
CA LEU A 112 13.76 -17.65 1.90
C LEU A 112 13.82 -19.18 1.99
N VAL A 113 12.73 -19.87 1.66
CA VAL A 113 12.70 -21.35 1.61
C VAL A 113 13.69 -21.88 0.56
N LEU A 114 13.73 -21.28 -0.64
CA LEU A 114 14.67 -21.68 -1.68
C LEU A 114 16.12 -21.46 -1.28
N ALA A 115 16.45 -20.32 -0.64
CA ALA A 115 17.77 -20.05 -0.11
C ALA A 115 18.16 -21.04 0.99
N GLY A 116 17.23 -21.31 1.92
CA GLY A 116 17.39 -22.33 2.96
C GLY A 116 17.49 -23.75 2.42
N GLY A 117 17.03 -24.00 1.19
CA GLY A 117 17.20 -25.26 0.47
C GLY A 117 18.66 -25.68 0.29
N GLY A 118 19.60 -24.74 0.36
CA GLY A 118 21.05 -25.03 0.42
C GLY A 118 21.45 -25.92 1.60
N PHE A 119 20.61 -26.00 2.64
CA PHE A 119 20.77 -26.92 3.76
C PHE A 119 20.72 -28.40 3.35
N PHE A 120 19.95 -28.77 2.33
CA PHE A 120 19.78 -30.17 1.90
C PHE A 120 20.98 -30.70 1.06
N GLY A 121 21.98 -29.86 0.79
CA GLY A 121 23.24 -30.24 0.12
C GLY A 121 24.39 -30.53 1.10
N PRO A 122 25.66 -30.29 0.73
CA PRO A 122 26.83 -30.56 1.58
C PRO A 122 26.98 -29.64 2.83
N GLY A 123 25.94 -28.88 3.19
CA GLY A 123 25.78 -28.26 4.51
C GLY A 123 25.72 -26.74 4.52
N GLY A 124 24.99 -26.19 5.50
CA GLY A 124 24.89 -24.75 5.80
C GLY A 124 23.60 -24.10 5.29
N LEU A 125 22.93 -23.33 6.16
CA LEU A 125 21.67 -22.63 5.87
C LEU A 125 21.77 -21.69 4.64
N LEU A 126 22.97 -21.17 4.36
CA LEU A 126 23.25 -20.24 3.25
C LEU A 126 24.17 -20.84 2.19
N GLY A 127 24.31 -22.17 2.16
CA GLY A 127 25.17 -22.87 1.22
C GLY A 127 26.67 -22.80 1.55
N VAL A 128 27.42 -23.71 0.94
CA VAL A 128 28.88 -23.85 1.03
C VAL A 128 29.49 -23.97 -0.36
N GLY A 129 30.79 -23.66 -0.46
CA GLY A 129 31.53 -23.70 -1.72
C GLY A 129 30.92 -22.77 -2.77
N GLU A 130 30.88 -23.23 -4.02
CA GLU A 130 30.39 -22.47 -5.18
C GLU A 130 28.88 -22.18 -5.10
N ALA A 131 28.11 -23.05 -4.45
CA ALA A 131 26.66 -22.86 -4.26
C ALA A 131 26.33 -21.70 -3.32
N ARG A 132 27.28 -21.24 -2.50
CA ARG A 132 27.06 -20.13 -1.55
C ARG A 132 26.66 -18.85 -2.27
N VAL A 133 27.31 -18.51 -3.39
CA VAL A 133 27.07 -17.24 -4.08
C VAL A 133 25.62 -17.13 -4.61
N PRO A 134 25.09 -18.09 -5.40
CA PRO A 134 23.71 -18.03 -5.84
C PRO A 134 22.70 -18.13 -4.68
N VAL A 135 22.97 -18.94 -3.64
CA VAL A 135 22.10 -19.02 -2.44
C VAL A 135 22.03 -17.69 -1.68
N LEU A 136 23.16 -17.01 -1.52
CA LEU A 136 23.19 -15.69 -0.88
C LEU A 136 22.36 -14.66 -1.66
N HIS A 137 22.31 -14.74 -2.99
CA HIS A 137 21.48 -13.86 -3.79
C HIS A 137 19.99 -14.22 -3.73
N LEU A 138 19.64 -15.51 -3.62
CA LEU A 138 18.26 -15.90 -3.28
C LEU A 138 17.84 -15.34 -1.91
N TYR A 139 18.75 -15.31 -0.94
CA TYR A 139 18.47 -14.71 0.37
C TYR A 139 18.37 -13.17 0.30
N THR A 140 19.36 -12.50 -0.26
CA THR A 140 19.42 -11.03 -0.25
C THR A 140 18.46 -10.40 -1.26
N LEU A 141 18.55 -10.77 -2.54
CA LEU A 141 17.70 -10.22 -3.60
C LEU A 141 16.31 -10.86 -3.64
N GLY A 142 16.16 -12.09 -3.13
CA GLY A 142 14.86 -12.77 -3.07
C GLY A 142 14.12 -12.51 -1.78
N PHE A 143 14.66 -12.88 -0.63
CA PHE A 143 13.97 -12.67 0.64
C PHE A 143 14.01 -11.21 1.09
N VAL A 144 15.21 -10.65 1.31
CA VAL A 144 15.33 -9.31 1.93
C VAL A 144 14.75 -8.22 1.02
N THR A 145 15.09 -8.20 -0.26
CA THR A 145 14.60 -7.16 -1.19
C THR A 145 13.09 -7.21 -1.40
N PHE A 146 12.47 -8.39 -1.60
CA PHE A 146 11.01 -8.46 -1.74
C PHE A 146 10.28 -8.11 -0.45
N MET A 147 10.85 -8.45 0.71
CA MET A 147 10.32 -7.99 1.99
C MET A 147 10.35 -6.45 2.08
N ILE A 148 11.47 -5.83 1.70
CA ILE A 148 11.60 -4.36 1.66
C ILE A 148 10.56 -3.75 0.70
N TYR A 149 10.38 -4.33 -0.49
CA TYR A 149 9.40 -3.81 -1.43
C TYR A 149 7.97 -3.92 -0.91
N ALA A 150 7.61 -5.08 -0.34
CA ALA A 150 6.28 -5.28 0.24
C ALA A 150 6.01 -4.32 1.40
N VAL A 151 6.95 -4.20 2.35
CA VAL A 151 6.80 -3.31 3.50
C VAL A 151 6.78 -1.85 3.05
N GLY A 152 7.65 -1.46 2.12
CA GLY A 152 7.67 -0.11 1.56
C GLY A 152 6.35 0.25 0.87
N GLU A 153 5.83 -0.66 0.05
CA GLU A 153 4.55 -0.48 -0.66
C GLU A 153 3.36 -0.42 0.30
N HIS A 154 3.42 -1.14 1.42
CA HIS A 154 2.34 -1.21 2.38
C HIS A 154 2.37 -0.07 3.42
N MET A 155 3.55 0.25 3.97
CA MET A 155 3.70 1.13 5.11
C MET A 155 3.88 2.60 4.72
N LEU A 156 4.62 2.91 3.64
CA LEU A 156 4.87 4.30 3.26
C LEU A 156 3.58 5.07 2.94
N PRO A 157 2.60 4.52 2.20
CA PRO A 157 1.35 5.24 1.95
C PRO A 157 0.56 5.52 3.22
N ARG A 158 0.68 4.69 4.25
CA ARG A 158 -0.02 4.86 5.52
C ARG A 158 0.58 5.97 6.36
N PHE A 159 1.90 6.08 6.39
CA PHE A 159 2.56 7.15 7.13
C PHE A 159 2.46 8.50 6.43
N THR A 160 2.45 8.50 5.10
CA THR A 160 2.47 9.74 4.30
C THR A 160 1.09 10.20 3.85
N GLY A 161 0.07 9.33 3.93
CA GLY A 161 -1.26 9.59 3.36
C GLY A 161 -1.29 9.64 1.84
N ARG A 162 -0.18 9.34 1.15
CA ARG A 162 -0.04 9.46 -0.31
C ARG A 162 0.12 8.08 -0.95
N PRO A 163 -0.71 7.69 -1.93
CA PRO A 163 -0.57 6.39 -2.58
C PRO A 163 0.74 6.31 -3.39
N ILE A 164 1.37 5.14 -3.39
CA ILE A 164 2.46 4.82 -4.32
C ILE A 164 1.86 4.54 -5.70
N ARG A 165 2.59 4.86 -6.77
CA ARG A 165 2.17 4.56 -8.13
C ARG A 165 1.96 3.05 -8.32
N GLY A 166 0.71 2.61 -8.44
CA GLY A 166 0.34 1.21 -8.67
C GLY A 166 0.26 0.84 -10.16
N GLY A 167 -0.56 -0.17 -10.48
CA GLY A 167 -0.88 -0.55 -11.86
C GLY A 167 0.31 -1.15 -12.63
N GLY A 168 0.44 -0.82 -13.92
CA GLY A 168 1.44 -1.42 -14.82
C GLY A 168 2.89 -1.25 -14.36
N TRP A 169 3.21 -0.14 -13.67
CA TRP A 169 4.53 0.11 -13.09
C TRP A 169 4.88 -0.90 -11.99
N ALA A 170 3.91 -1.22 -11.13
CA ALA A 170 4.08 -2.19 -10.05
C ALA A 170 4.30 -3.60 -10.61
N TRP A 171 3.48 -4.00 -11.58
CA TRP A 171 3.62 -5.31 -12.22
C TRP A 171 4.92 -5.45 -13.01
N THR A 172 5.35 -4.39 -13.71
CA THR A 172 6.64 -4.37 -14.41
C THR A 172 7.80 -4.53 -13.43
N GLN A 173 7.76 -3.85 -12.29
CA GLN A 173 8.77 -3.99 -11.23
C GLN A 173 8.80 -5.42 -10.68
N ILE A 174 7.63 -6.01 -10.37
CA ILE A 174 7.55 -7.39 -9.85
C ILE A 174 8.10 -8.38 -10.88
N ALA A 175 7.73 -8.23 -12.15
CA ALA A 175 8.22 -9.09 -13.23
C ALA A 175 9.74 -8.98 -13.38
N LEU A 176 10.29 -7.76 -13.43
CA LEU A 176 11.72 -7.53 -13.52
C LEU A 176 12.47 -8.07 -12.29
N ALA A 177 11.91 -7.93 -11.08
CA ALA A 177 12.53 -8.43 -9.86
C ALA A 177 12.60 -9.97 -9.86
N HIS A 178 11.50 -10.64 -10.21
CA HIS A 178 11.46 -12.11 -10.29
C HIS A 178 12.36 -12.65 -11.40
N LEU A 179 12.21 -12.16 -12.63
CA LEU A 179 13.00 -12.60 -13.77
C LEU A 179 14.47 -12.28 -13.57
N GLY A 180 14.78 -11.10 -13.05
CA GLY A 180 16.14 -10.67 -12.74
C GLY A 180 16.81 -11.57 -11.71
N LEU A 181 16.14 -11.86 -10.61
CA LEU A 181 16.65 -12.78 -9.58
C LEU A 181 16.86 -14.19 -10.11
N LEU A 182 15.86 -14.76 -10.78
CA LEU A 182 15.94 -16.14 -11.27
C LEU A 182 17.02 -16.30 -12.34
N ALA A 183 17.12 -15.34 -13.28
CA ALA A 183 18.18 -15.32 -14.27
C ALA A 183 19.55 -15.10 -13.62
N PHE A 184 19.65 -14.25 -12.59
CA PHE A 184 20.92 -13.99 -11.94
C PHE A 184 21.42 -15.19 -11.14
N ALA A 185 20.60 -15.68 -10.20
CA ALA A 185 20.95 -16.83 -9.38
C ALA A 185 21.13 -18.10 -10.22
N GLY A 186 20.25 -18.33 -11.22
CA GLY A 186 20.35 -19.47 -12.14
C GLY A 186 21.55 -19.36 -13.07
N GLY A 187 21.86 -18.18 -13.58
CA GLY A 187 23.06 -17.93 -14.39
C GLY A 187 24.34 -18.21 -13.62
N LEU A 188 24.42 -17.77 -12.36
CA LEU A 188 25.54 -18.09 -11.47
C LEU A 188 25.63 -19.60 -11.18
N TRP A 189 24.49 -20.25 -10.93
CA TRP A 189 24.45 -21.69 -10.65
C TRP A 189 24.91 -22.54 -11.83
N LEU A 190 24.55 -22.13 -13.05
CA LEU A 190 24.85 -22.85 -14.29
C LEU A 190 26.18 -22.40 -14.95
N GLY A 191 26.87 -21.41 -14.37
CA GLY A 191 28.07 -20.83 -14.98
C GLY A 191 27.80 -20.04 -16.27
N LEU A 192 26.58 -19.56 -16.48
CA LEU A 192 26.15 -18.80 -17.67
C LEU A 192 26.26 -17.29 -17.41
N GLU A 193 27.44 -16.72 -17.65
CA GLU A 193 27.76 -15.32 -17.35
C GLU A 193 26.80 -14.32 -18.01
N ALA A 194 26.44 -14.54 -19.28
CA ALA A 194 25.52 -13.66 -20.01
C ALA A 194 24.11 -13.63 -19.37
N LEU A 195 23.63 -14.78 -18.91
CA LEU A 195 22.35 -14.88 -18.22
C LEU A 195 22.42 -14.21 -16.84
N ALA A 196 23.53 -14.41 -16.12
CA ALA A 196 23.76 -13.76 -14.84
C ALA A 196 23.77 -12.23 -15.00
N LEU A 197 24.50 -11.70 -15.97
CA LEU A 197 24.56 -10.27 -16.26
C LEU A 197 23.17 -9.71 -16.63
N ALA A 198 22.44 -10.38 -17.53
CA ALA A 198 21.09 -9.97 -17.90
C ALA A 198 20.14 -9.95 -16.68
N GLY A 199 20.25 -10.95 -15.82
CA GLY A 199 19.48 -11.02 -14.56
C GLY A 199 19.82 -9.88 -13.60
N ALA A 200 21.11 -9.57 -13.43
CA ALA A 200 21.56 -8.46 -12.59
C ALA A 200 21.04 -7.11 -13.11
N VAL A 201 21.11 -6.88 -14.44
CA VAL A 201 20.56 -5.67 -15.07
C VAL A 201 19.06 -5.56 -14.83
N ALA A 202 18.30 -6.65 -15.02
CA ALA A 202 16.86 -6.66 -14.76
C ALA A 202 16.52 -6.38 -13.29
N ALA A 203 17.27 -6.94 -12.34
CA ALA A 203 17.10 -6.67 -10.91
C ALA A 203 17.39 -5.19 -10.56
N TRP A 204 18.42 -4.60 -11.17
CA TRP A 204 18.70 -3.16 -11.03
C TRP A 204 17.62 -2.29 -11.63
N CYS A 205 17.08 -2.65 -12.80
CA CYS A 205 15.94 -1.96 -13.39
C CYS A 205 14.70 -2.05 -12.47
N ALA A 206 14.45 -3.19 -11.83
CA ALA A 206 13.38 -3.33 -10.86
C ALA A 206 13.57 -2.38 -9.66
N LEU A 207 14.77 -2.29 -9.11
CA LEU A 207 15.10 -1.40 -8.00
C LEU A 207 14.97 0.09 -8.39
N ALA A 208 15.45 0.47 -9.57
CA ALA A 208 15.31 1.81 -10.10
C ALA A 208 13.82 2.17 -10.27
N LEU A 209 13.03 1.23 -10.80
CA LEU A 209 11.60 1.40 -10.98
C LEU A 209 10.86 1.55 -9.64
N PHE A 210 11.19 0.73 -8.64
CA PHE A 210 10.64 0.86 -7.28
C PHE A 210 10.99 2.22 -6.67
N THR A 211 12.24 2.66 -6.79
CA THR A 211 12.68 3.99 -6.33
C THR A 211 11.89 5.11 -7.01
N ALA A 212 11.70 5.02 -8.34
CA ALA A 212 10.92 6.00 -9.10
C ALA A 212 9.42 6.00 -8.73
N ARG A 213 8.87 4.83 -8.35
CA ARG A 213 7.50 4.72 -7.81
C ARG A 213 7.38 5.37 -6.44
N LEU A 214 8.39 5.22 -5.57
CA LEU A 214 8.42 5.78 -4.21
C LEU A 214 8.72 7.28 -4.16
N TRP A 215 9.50 7.80 -5.11
CA TRP A 215 10.02 9.17 -5.07
C TRP A 215 8.98 10.25 -4.76
N PRO A 216 7.78 10.27 -5.37
CA PRO A 216 6.77 11.30 -5.09
C PRO A 216 6.22 11.26 -3.66
N VAL A 217 6.23 10.07 -3.05
CA VAL A 217 5.70 9.82 -1.70
C VAL A 217 6.66 10.33 -0.64
N LEU A 218 7.96 10.34 -0.94
CA LEU A 218 9.01 10.83 -0.04
C LEU A 218 9.21 12.35 -0.10
N GLN A 219 8.59 13.04 -1.06
CA GLN A 219 8.67 14.49 -1.15
C GLN A 219 7.94 15.12 0.05
N PRO A 220 8.57 16.05 0.79
CA PRO A 220 7.91 16.80 1.86
C PRO A 220 6.63 17.42 1.32
N GLY A 221 5.48 17.11 1.94
CA GLY A 221 4.25 17.83 1.67
C GLY A 221 4.46 19.28 2.07
N VAL A 222 4.24 20.23 1.15
CA VAL A 222 4.04 21.63 1.52
C VAL A 222 2.91 21.63 2.54
N THR A 223 3.25 21.91 3.79
CA THR A 223 2.28 22.20 4.85
C THR A 223 1.28 23.19 4.27
N ALA A 224 -0.01 22.83 4.26
CA ALA A 224 -1.06 23.79 3.95
C ALA A 224 -0.77 25.07 4.77
N PRO A 225 -0.74 26.26 4.17
CA PRO A 225 -0.56 27.48 4.93
C PRO A 225 -1.65 27.53 5.99
N ALA A 226 -1.25 27.81 7.23
CA ALA A 226 -2.16 28.14 8.32
C ALA A 226 -3.01 29.34 7.86
N GLY A 227 -4.16 29.04 7.27
CA GLY A 227 -5.12 30.02 6.80
C GLY A 227 -5.82 30.64 7.99
N ALA A 228 -5.38 31.85 8.34
CA ALA A 228 -6.23 32.95 8.78
C ALA A 228 -7.26 32.62 9.88
N ALA A 229 -6.79 32.52 11.12
CA ALA A 229 -7.59 33.00 12.25
C ALA A 229 -7.46 34.53 12.31
N GLY A 230 -8.16 35.20 11.41
CA GLY A 230 -8.56 36.59 11.59
C GLY A 230 -9.84 36.63 12.42
N GLU A 231 -9.95 37.68 13.23
CA GLU A 231 -11.09 38.08 14.07
C GLU A 231 -11.14 37.44 15.47
N GLU A 232 -10.25 37.95 16.33
CA GLU A 232 -10.53 38.11 17.76
C GLU A 232 -11.82 38.93 17.92
N GLY A 233 -12.92 38.27 18.28
CA GLY A 233 -14.11 38.92 18.81
C GLY A 233 -13.81 39.55 20.19
N PRO A 234 -14.49 40.65 20.56
CA PRO A 234 -14.11 41.45 21.73
C PRO A 234 -14.35 40.68 23.05
N PRO A 235 -13.59 41.01 24.11
CA PRO A 235 -13.70 40.33 25.39
C PRO A 235 -15.06 40.64 26.03
N LEU A 236 -15.79 39.60 26.41
CA LEU A 236 -16.97 39.72 27.26
C LEU A 236 -16.55 40.26 28.62
N ALA A 237 -16.89 41.53 28.85
CA ALA A 237 -16.94 42.14 30.17
C ALA A 237 -18.01 41.45 31.03
N GLY A 238 -17.71 41.33 32.32
CA GLY A 238 -18.35 40.40 33.23
C GLY A 238 -19.83 40.63 33.58
N ARG A 239 -20.37 39.62 34.25
CA ARG A 239 -21.17 39.66 35.48
C ARG A 239 -21.36 38.25 36.01
#